data_AF-A0AAV7ZQX9-F1
#
_entry.id   AF-A0AAV7ZQX9-F1
#
_cell.length_a   1.000
_cell.length_b   1.000
_cell.length_c   1.000
_cell.angle_alpha   90.00
_cell.angle_beta   90.00
_cell.angle_gamma   90.00
#
_symmetry.space_group_name_H-M   'P 1'
#
loop_
_entity.id
_entity.type
_entity.pdbx_description
1 polymer ?
#
loop_
_entity_poly.entity_id
_entity_poly.type
_entity_poly.pdbx_seq_one_letter_code
_entity_poly.pdbx_strand_id
1 'polypeptide(L)'
;MVEVRVSDIEQYCTKEFAKLSKCFDKTQDENKCKKSVTPLQECTKKFIDNVKFITTKCENPFYDYKYSIKKKESEEKTNRLFESLWECMKKNQKK
;
A
#
# COMPACT_ATOMS: atom_id res chain seq x y z
N MET A 1 4.02 14.37 -7.87
CA MET A 1 4.68 13.63 -6.77
C MET A 1 3.60 12.96 -5.95
N VAL A 2 3.62 11.63 -5.79
CA VAL A 2 2.62 10.91 -5.00
C VAL A 2 3.01 10.97 -3.53
N GLU A 3 2.16 11.61 -2.73
CA GLU A 3 2.30 11.62 -1.27
C GLU A 3 1.85 10.27 -0.70
N VAL A 4 2.76 9.60 0.00
CA VAL A 4 2.51 8.37 0.77
C VAL A 4 2.25 8.77 2.21
N ARG A 5 1.07 8.46 2.75
CA ARG A 5 0.75 8.72 4.15
C ARG A 5 1.00 7.47 4.99
N VAL A 6 1.28 7.68 6.28
CA VAL A 6 1.45 6.57 7.25
C VAL A 6 0.22 5.67 7.27
N SER A 7 -0.98 6.25 7.16
CA SER A 7 -2.24 5.51 7.08
C SER A 7 -2.32 4.54 5.90
N ASP A 8 -1.67 4.85 4.77
CA ASP A 8 -1.67 3.98 3.59
C ASP A 8 -0.78 2.75 3.84
N ILE A 9 0.33 2.94 4.57
CA ILE A 9 1.23 1.86 5.01
C ILE A 9 0.54 1.02 6.08
N GLU A 10 -0.15 1.64 7.03
CA GLU A 10 -0.92 0.94 8.07
C GLU A 10 -2.00 0.06 7.46
N GLN A 11 -2.75 0.55 6.46
CA GLN A 11 -3.73 -0.27 5.75
C GLN A 11 -3.07 -1.43 4.99
N TYR A 12 -1.99 -1.17 4.26
CA TYR A 12 -1.29 -2.20 3.50
C TYR A 12 -0.65 -3.27 4.40
N CYS A 13 -0.03 -2.84 5.50
CA CYS A 13 0.69 -3.67 6.46
C CYS A 13 -0.11 -3.97 7.73
N THR A 14 -1.46 -3.94 7.67
CA THR A 14 -2.37 -4.06 8.84
C THR A 14 -1.98 -5.23 9.74
N LYS A 15 -1.66 -6.40 9.16
CA LYS A 15 -1.29 -7.60 9.92
C LYS A 15 -0.01 -7.44 10.72
N GLU A 16 1.01 -6.79 10.15
CA GLU A 16 2.30 -6.61 10.81
C GLU A 16 2.23 -5.49 11.85
N PHE A 17 1.47 -4.42 11.57
CA PHE A 17 1.14 -3.39 12.56
C PHE A 17 0.38 -3.99 13.76
N ALA A 18 -0.61 -4.85 13.53
CA ALA A 18 -1.37 -5.49 14.60
C ALA A 18 -0.49 -6.41 15.47
N LYS A 19 0.48 -7.12 14.88
CA LYS A 19 1.44 -7.94 15.64
C LYS A 19 2.36 -7.07 16.49
N LEU A 20 2.85 -5.97 15.93
CA LEU A 20 3.71 -5.02 16.64
C LEU A 20 2.95 -4.39 17.82
N SER A 21 1.75 -3.89 17.59
CA SER A 21 0.87 -3.34 18.63
C SER A 21 0.61 -4.35 19.75
N LYS A 22 0.23 -5.60 19.43
CA LYS A 22 0.03 -6.66 20.44
C LYS A 22 1.28 -6.98 21.25
N CYS A 23 2.47 -6.88 20.65
CA CYS A 23 3.72 -7.10 21.35
C CYS A 23 4.02 -5.94 22.31
N PHE A 24 3.82 -4.71 21.85
CA PHE A 24 3.99 -3.49 22.65
C PHE A 24 3.05 -3.46 23.84
N ASP A 25 1.77 -3.79 23.65
CA ASP A 25 0.79 -3.89 24.74
C ASP A 25 1.24 -4.84 25.86
N LYS A 26 1.90 -5.93 25.49
CA LYS A 26 2.35 -6.96 26.45
C LYS A 26 3.68 -6.63 27.14
N THR A 27 4.57 -5.92 26.46
CA THR A 27 5.97 -5.82 26.90
C THR A 27 6.40 -4.40 27.24
N GLN A 28 5.71 -3.40 26.72
CA GLN A 28 6.05 -1.97 26.78
C GLN A 28 7.52 -1.67 26.40
N ASP A 29 8.16 -2.57 25.66
CA ASP A 29 9.59 -2.53 25.36
C ASP A 29 9.84 -2.86 23.89
N GLU A 30 10.34 -1.88 23.14
CA GLU A 30 10.59 -2.02 21.70
C GLU A 30 11.62 -3.11 21.39
N ASN A 31 12.61 -3.31 22.27
CA ASN A 31 13.68 -4.28 22.05
C ASN A 31 13.15 -5.71 22.14
N LYS A 32 12.17 -5.96 23.00
CA LYS A 32 11.46 -7.26 23.06
C LYS A 32 10.59 -7.51 21.82
N CYS A 33 10.16 -6.45 21.13
CA CYS A 33 9.33 -6.51 19.93
C CYS A 33 10.09 -6.42 18.60
N LYS A 34 11.44 -6.40 18.62
CA LYS A 34 12.26 -6.36 17.39
C LYS A 34 11.86 -7.40 16.33
N LYS A 35 11.49 -8.61 16.77
CA LYS A 35 11.01 -9.69 15.88
C LYS A 35 9.73 -9.34 15.12
N SER A 36 8.91 -8.43 15.64
CA SER A 36 7.70 -7.90 15.00
C SER A 36 7.97 -6.62 14.20
N VAL A 37 9.07 -5.91 14.49
CA VAL A 37 9.50 -4.72 13.72
C VAL A 37 10.07 -5.10 12.36
N THR A 38 10.92 -6.13 12.29
CA THR A 38 11.52 -6.60 11.03
C THR A 38 10.49 -6.87 9.92
N PRO A 39 9.43 -7.68 10.12
CA PRO A 39 8.45 -7.92 9.06
C PRO A 39 7.65 -6.67 8.68
N LEU A 40 7.44 -5.73 9.62
CA LEU A 40 6.81 -4.45 9.32
C LEU A 40 7.70 -3.57 8.42
N GLN A 41 9.00 -3.55 8.67
CA GLN A 41 9.98 -2.85 7.83
C GLN A 41 10.02 -3.44 6.41
N GLU A 42 10.04 -4.76 6.28
CA GLU A 42 9.98 -5.43 4.98
C GLU A 42 8.67 -5.14 4.23
N CYS A 43 7.54 -5.16 4.94
CA CYS A 43 6.25 -4.81 4.36
C CYS A 43 6.21 -3.35 3.89
N THR A 44 6.74 -2.43 4.69
CA THR A 44 6.83 -1.00 4.34
C THR A 44 7.72 -0.80 3.12
N LYS A 45 8.86 -1.49 3.04
CA LYS A 45 9.74 -1.45 1.86
C LYS A 45 9.01 -1.94 0.61
N LYS A 46 8.34 -3.10 0.68
CA LYS A 46 7.52 -3.63 -0.44
C LYS A 46 6.42 -2.66 -0.86
N PHE A 47 5.76 -2.00 0.09
CA PHE A 47 4.76 -0.99 -0.21
C PHE A 47 5.38 0.19 -0.98
N ILE A 48 6.50 0.73 -0.50
CA ILE A 48 7.20 1.84 -1.16
C ILE A 48 7.66 1.44 -2.57
N ASP A 49 8.22 0.24 -2.74
CA ASP A 49 8.61 -0.28 -4.06
C ASP A 49 7.40 -0.43 -5.00
N ASN A 50 6.26 -0.91 -4.49
CA ASN A 50 5.03 -0.99 -5.27
C ASN A 50 4.50 0.40 -5.66
N VAL A 51 4.52 1.38 -4.75
CA VAL A 51 4.11 2.76 -5.07
C VAL A 51 5.04 3.34 -6.12
N LYS A 52 6.36 3.18 -5.99
CA LYS A 52 7.34 3.62 -7.00
C LYS A 52 7.10 2.96 -8.36
N PHE A 53 6.83 1.66 -8.36
CA PHE A 53 6.52 0.91 -9.57
C PHE A 53 5.25 1.43 -10.25
N ILE A 54 4.15 1.57 -9.50
CA ILE A 54 2.88 2.07 -10.02
C ILE A 54 3.05 3.49 -10.54
N THR A 55 3.74 4.36 -9.80
CA THR A 55 3.96 5.76 -10.20
C THR A 55 4.94 5.93 -11.36
N THR A 56 5.74 4.91 -11.70
CA THR A 56 6.65 4.95 -12.85
C THR A 56 6.08 4.26 -14.09
N LYS A 57 5.36 3.14 -13.92
CA LYS A 57 4.91 2.27 -15.02
C LYS A 57 3.42 2.37 -15.30
N CYS A 58 2.63 2.74 -14.31
CA CYS A 58 1.17 2.76 -14.34
C CYS A 58 0.62 4.08 -13.80
N GLU A 59 1.35 5.18 -14.03
CA GLU A 59 1.05 6.49 -13.45
C GLU A 59 -0.35 6.97 -13.85
N ASN A 60 -0.65 6.96 -15.16
CA ASN A 60 -1.94 7.40 -15.71
C ASN A 60 -3.13 6.62 -15.13
N PRO A 61 -3.20 5.27 -15.25
CA PRO A 61 -4.34 4.53 -14.70
C PRO A 61 -4.43 4.62 -13.17
N PHE A 62 -3.31 4.85 -12.47
CA PHE A 62 -3.33 5.09 -11.02
C PHE A 62 -3.95 6.45 -10.67
N TYR A 63 -3.57 7.53 -11.36
CA TYR A 63 -4.17 8.85 -11.15
C TYR A 63 -5.65 8.86 -11.50
N ASP A 64 -6.06 8.25 -12.62
CA ASP A 64 -7.46 8.20 -13.02
C ASP A 64 -8.31 7.47 -11.96
N TYR A 65 -7.85 6.31 -11.49
CA TYR A 65 -8.50 5.57 -10.41
C TYR A 65 -8.58 6.39 -9.11
N LYS A 66 -7.45 6.99 -8.68
CA LYS A 66 -7.39 7.80 -7.46
C LYS A 66 -8.29 9.04 -7.55
N TYR A 67 -8.35 9.66 -8.73
CA TYR A 67 -9.19 10.83 -8.98
C TYR A 67 -10.67 10.47 -8.97
N SER A 68 -11.04 9.33 -9.56
CA SER A 68 -12.41 8.80 -9.55
C SER A 68 -12.92 8.57 -8.13
N ILE A 69 -12.10 7.96 -7.26
CA ILE A 69 -12.40 7.81 -5.83
C ILE A 69 -12.56 9.17 -5.15
N LYS A 70 -11.62 10.10 -5.38
CA LYS A 70 -11.64 11.44 -4.76
C LYS A 70 -12.89 12.23 -5.16
N LYS A 71 -13.35 12.07 -6.41
CA LYS A 71 -14.55 12.72 -6.94
C LYS A 71 -15.85 11.98 -6.59
N LYS A 72 -15.78 10.82 -5.93
CA LYS A 72 -16.92 9.96 -5.64
C LYS A 72 -17.75 9.68 -6.91
N GLU A 73 -17.06 9.34 -8.00
CA GLU A 73 -17.75 8.94 -9.22
C GLU A 73 -18.47 7.60 -9.04
N SER A 74 -19.24 7.17 -10.04
CA SER A 74 -19.99 5.92 -9.96
C SER A 74 -19.06 4.73 -9.72
N GLU A 75 -19.57 3.74 -9.00
CA GLU A 75 -18.85 2.49 -8.71
C GLU A 75 -18.41 1.78 -10.00
N GLU A 76 -19.29 1.74 -11.01
CA GLU A 76 -18.98 1.17 -12.33
C GLU A 76 -17.75 1.83 -12.97
N LYS A 77 -17.66 3.16 -12.92
CA LYS A 77 -16.52 3.90 -13.48
C LYS A 77 -15.25 3.65 -12.69
N THR A 78 -15.35 3.64 -11.37
CA THR A 78 -14.24 3.36 -10.46
C THR A 78 -13.70 1.94 -10.68
N ASN A 79 -14.57 0.95 -10.88
CA ASN A 79 -14.20 -0.43 -11.14
C ASN A 79 -13.46 -0.60 -12.49
N ARG A 80 -13.94 0.03 -13.56
CA ARG A 80 -13.24 -0.01 -14.86
C ARG A 80 -11.84 0.60 -14.80
N LEU A 81 -11.68 1.69 -14.04
CA LEU A 81 -10.39 2.33 -13.82
C LEU A 81 -9.46 1.45 -12.96
N PHE A 82 -10.02 0.77 -11.96
CA PHE A 82 -9.29 -0.23 -11.18
C PHE A 82 -8.80 -1.40 -12.04
N GLU A 83 -9.65 -1.95 -12.90
CA GLU A 83 -9.26 -3.02 -13.83
C GLU A 83 -8.13 -2.57 -14.77
N SER A 84 -8.19 -1.34 -15.27
CA SER A 84 -7.14 -0.75 -16.11
C SER A 84 -5.80 -0.63 -15.37
N LEU A 85 -5.83 -0.18 -14.11
CA LEU A 85 -4.66 -0.13 -13.24
C LEU A 85 -4.10 -1.54 -12.96
N TRP A 86 -4.99 -2.49 -12.67
CA TRP A 86 -4.63 -3.88 -12.37
C TRP A 86 -3.96 -4.58 -13.57
N GLU A 87 -4.49 -4.40 -14.77
CA GLU A 87 -3.91 -4.94 -15.99
C GLU A 87 -2.53 -4.32 -16.29
N CYS A 88 -2.35 -3.02 -16.02
CA CYS A 88 -1.05 -2.38 -16.14
C CYS A 88 -0.02 -2.99 -15.16
N MET A 89 -0.41 -3.20 -13.90
CA MET A 89 0.47 -3.81 -12.90
C MET A 89 0.87 -5.24 -13.29
N LYS A 90 -0.10 -6.06 -13.70
CA LYS A 90 0.16 -7.44 -14.16
C LYS A 90 1.12 -7.51 -15.35
N LYS A 91 0.96 -6.63 -16.34
CA LYS A 91 1.84 -6.58 -17.52
C LYS A 91 3.28 -6.24 -17.15
N ASN A 92 3.47 -5.35 -16.18
CA ASN A 92 4.79 -4.87 -15.79
C ASN A 92 5.47 -5.72 -14.68
N GLN A 93 4.74 -6.62 -14.00
CA GLN A 93 5.30 -7.58 -13.02
C GLN A 93 5.88 -8.86 -13.66
N LYS A 94 5.63 -9.13 -14.95
CA LYS A 94 6.06 -10.36 -15.67
C LYS A 94 7.40 -10.24 -16.41
N LYS A 95 8.23 -9.23 -16.12
CA LYS A 95 9.58 -9.05 -16.68
C LYS A 95 10.62 -9.06 -15.57
#